data_AF-A0A9D1VTP9-F1
#
_entry.id   AF-A0A9D1VTP9-F1
#
_cell.length_a   1.000
_cell.length_b   1.000
_cell.length_c   1.000
_cell.angle_alpha   90.00
_cell.angle_beta   90.00
_cell.angle_gamma   90.00
#
_symmetry.space_group_name_H-M   'P 1'
#
loop_
_entity.id
_entity.type
_entity.pdbx_description
1 polymer ?
#
loop_
_entity_poly.entity_id
_entity_poly.type
_entity_poly.pdbx_seq_one_letter_code
_entity_poly.pdbx_strand_id
1 'polypeptide(L)' 'MGNGLTAGGLYAVARLLSAESLASKKARLFAATLTDAALAEQMERLAGRHAQRFAALLALLAE' A
#
# COMPACT_ATOMS: atom_id res chain seq x y z
N MET A 1 22.82 3.31 -7.81
CA MET A 1 23.50 1.99 -7.83
C MET A 1 22.37 1.01 -7.96
N GLY A 2 22.21 0.34 -9.11
CA GLY A 2 21.00 -0.43 -9.40
C GLY A 2 20.70 -1.41 -8.29
N ASN A 3 19.44 -1.47 -7.85
CA ASN A 3 18.99 -2.04 -6.57
C ASN A 3 19.27 -3.53 -6.29
N GLY A 4 20.18 -4.18 -7.03
CA GLY A 4 20.61 -5.56 -6.81
C GLY A 4 19.49 -6.59 -6.91
N LEU A 5 18.29 -6.16 -7.32
CA LEU A 5 17.10 -6.97 -7.31
C LEU A 5 17.22 -8.04 -8.39
N THR A 6 17.17 -9.29 -7.97
CA THR A 6 17.00 -10.43 -8.88
C THR A 6 15.62 -10.34 -9.54
N ALA A 7 15.42 -11.08 -10.64
CA ALA A 7 14.09 -11.17 -11.27
C ALA A 7 13.00 -11.63 -10.29
N GLY A 8 13.33 -12.55 -9.37
CA GLY A 8 12.43 -12.98 -8.29
C GLY A 8 12.12 -11.86 -7.29
N GLY A 9 13.14 -11.07 -6.92
CA GLY A 9 12.97 -9.91 -6.04
C GLY A 9 12.07 -8.84 -6.67
N LEU A 10 12.28 -8.53 -7.95
CA LEU A 10 11.44 -7.59 -8.69
C LEU A 10 9.98 -8.07 -8.77
N TYR A 11 9.77 -9.35 -9.05
CA TYR A 11 8.42 -9.94 -9.06
C TYR A 11 7.73 -9.85 -7.69
N ALA A 12 8.47 -10.11 -6.61
CA ALA A 12 7.94 -9.98 -5.25
C ALA A 12 7.55 -8.53 -4.92
N VAL A 13 8.40 -7.55 -5.27
CA VAL A 13 8.11 -6.12 -5.08
C VAL A 13 6.87 -5.69 -5.88
N ALA A 14 6.74 -6.13 -7.15
CA ALA A 14 5.57 -5.82 -7.98
C ALA A 14 4.26 -6.38 -7.37
N ARG A 15 4.31 -7.58 -6.80
CA ARG A 15 3.15 -8.15 -6.08
C ARG A 15 2.82 -7.37 -4.81
N LEU A 16 3.82 -6.95 -4.04
CA LEU A 16 3.61 -6.12 -2.84
C LEU A 16 3.00 -4.77 -3.20
N LEU A 17 3.52 -4.09 -4.23
CA LEU A 17 2.93 -2.84 -4.75
C LEU A 17 1.46 -3.02 -5.11
N SER A 18 1.12 -4.10 -5.83
CA SER A 18 -0.28 -4.40 -6.19
C SER A 18 -1.15 -4.61 -4.94
N ALA A 19 -0.63 -5.34 -3.95
CA ALA A 19 -1.33 -5.60 -2.69
C ALA A 19 -1.55 -4.33 -1.86
N GLU A 20 -0.52 -3.50 -1.68
CA GLU A 20 -0.62 -2.24 -0.94
C GLU A 20 -1.59 -1.25 -1.61
N SER A 21 -1.56 -1.17 -2.94
CA SER A 21 -2.51 -0.35 -3.71
C SER A 21 -3.96 -0.80 -3.49
N LEU A 22 -4.22 -2.10 -3.60
CA LEU A 22 -5.57 -2.66 -3.41
C LEU A 22 -6.05 -2.47 -1.96
N ALA A 23 -5.19 -2.73 -0.99
CA ALA A 23 -5.53 -2.61 0.42
C ALA A 23 -5.81 -1.16 0.81
N SER A 24 -5.02 -0.19 0.34
CA SER A 24 -5.29 1.24 0.56
C SER A 24 -6.65 1.66 0.00
N LYS A 25 -6.99 1.25 -1.23
CA LYS A 25 -8.28 1.55 -1.85
C LYS A 25 -9.46 0.95 -1.08
N LYS A 26 -9.35 -0.32 -0.66
CA LYS A 26 -10.40 -0.98 0.14
C LYS A 26 -10.59 -0.31 1.49
N ALA A 27 -9.49 0.04 2.16
CA ALA A 27 -9.56 0.74 3.44
C ALA A 27 -10.21 2.12 3.30
N ARG A 28 -9.90 2.91 2.25
CA ARG A 28 -10.61 4.17 1.96
C ARG A 28 -12.10 3.97 1.69
N LEU A 29 -12.45 2.94 0.93
CA LEU A 29 -13.85 2.62 0.69
C LEU A 29 -14.58 2.37 2.01
N PHE A 30 -14.02 1.54 2.89
CA PHE A 30 -14.62 1.28 4.20
C PHE A 30 -14.66 2.52 5.10
N ALA A 31 -13.61 3.36 5.07
CA ALA A 31 -13.63 4.64 5.79
C ALA A 31 -14.79 5.54 5.34
N ALA A 32 -15.19 5.48 4.07
CA ALA A 32 -16.29 6.27 3.52
C ALA A 32 -17.69 5.64 3.68
N THR A 33 -17.78 4.32 3.86
CA THR A 33 -19.08 3.60 3.87
C THR A 33 -19.51 3.09 5.25
N LEU A 34 -18.59 2.98 6.21
CA LEU A 34 -18.93 2.51 7.55
C LEU A 34 -19.70 3.60 8.32
N THR A 35 -20.71 3.16 9.06
CA THR A 35 -21.54 4.04 9.90
C THR A 35 -20.91 4.30 11.27
N ASP A 36 -20.08 3.37 11.75
CA ASP A 36 -19.30 3.55 12.96
C ASP A 36 -18.14 4.51 12.69
N ALA A 37 -18.21 5.71 13.29
CA ALA A 37 -17.24 6.77 13.09
C ALA A 37 -15.84 6.41 13.59
N ALA A 38 -15.72 5.68 14.69
CA ALA A 38 -14.43 5.29 15.23
C ALA A 38 -13.75 4.28 14.31
N LEU A 39 -14.52 3.29 13.81
CA LEU A 39 -14.01 2.31 12.86
C LEU A 39 -13.65 2.96 11.51
N ALA A 40 -14.47 3.88 11.02
CA ALA A 40 -14.19 4.65 9.80
C ALA A 40 -12.85 5.41 9.89
N GLU A 41 -12.58 6.06 11.02
CA GLU A 41 -11.31 6.75 11.27
C GLU A 41 -10.12 5.78 11.32
N GLN A 42 -10.29 4.58 11.92
CA GLN A 42 -9.25 3.54 11.86
C GLN A 42 -8.98 3.09 10.42
N MET A 43 -10.02 2.94 9.61
CA MET A 43 -9.88 2.56 8.21
C MET A 43 -9.15 3.63 7.38
N GLU A 44 -9.41 4.93 7.62
CA GLU A 44 -8.69 6.00 6.95
C GLU A 44 -7.19 6.00 7.31
N ARG A 45 -6.87 5.83 8.60
CA ARG A 45 -5.47 5.67 9.04
C ARG A 45 -4.81 4.44 8.44
N LEU A 46 -5.52 3.33 8.36
CA LEU A 46 -5.03 2.10 7.74
C LEU A 46 -4.73 2.32 6.26
N ALA A 47 -5.63 3.00 5.54
CA ALA A 47 -5.44 3.34 4.14
C ALA A 47 -4.19 4.20 3.91
N GLY A 48 -3.96 5.18 4.78
CA GLY A 48 -2.76 6.01 4.79
C GLY A 48 -1.48 5.20 4.97
N ARG A 49 -1.46 4.24 5.92
CA ARG A 49 -0.31 3.34 6.12
C ARG A 49 -0.01 2.47 4.90
N HIS A 50 -1.04 1.92 4.24
CA HIS A 50 -0.85 1.17 2.99
C HIS A 50 -0.29 2.06 1.87
N ALA A 51 -0.76 3.30 1.74
CA ALA A 51 -0.24 4.24 0.75
C ALA A 51 1.23 4.62 1.02
N GLN A 52 1.61 4.81 2.28
CA GLN A 52 3.00 5.06 2.67
C GLN A 52 3.92 3.88 2.33
N ARG A 53 3.48 2.64 2.63
CA ARG A 53 4.22 1.43 2.24
C ARG A 53 4.34 1.28 0.72
N PHE A 54 3.28 1.57 -0.03
CA PHE A 54 3.34 1.60 -1.49
C PHE A 54 4.39 2.58 -1.99
N ALA A 55 4.40 3.81 -1.47
CA ALA A 55 5.37 4.83 -1.87
C ALA A 55 6.81 4.40 -1.55
N ALA A 56 7.04 3.81 -0.37
CA ALA A 56 8.35 3.27 0.00
C ALA A 56 8.80 2.13 -0.93
N LEU A 57 7.91 1.19 -1.25
CA LEU A 57 8.19 0.11 -2.20
C LEU A 57 8.47 0.64 -3.61
N LEU A 58 7.79 1.71 -4.03
CA LEU A 58 8.00 2.31 -5.33
C LEU A 58 9.35 3.03 -5.40
N ALA A 59 9.77 3.68 -4.31
CA ALA A 59 11.10 4.29 -4.21
C ALA A 59 12.22 3.25 -4.39
N LEU A 60 12.03 2.01 -3.91
CA LEU A 60 12.94 0.89 -4.16
C LEU A 60 13.04 0.48 -5.64
N LEU A 61 12.23 1.02 -6.54
CA LEU A 61 12.34 0.76 -7.98
C LEU A 61 12.89 1.95 -8.78
N ALA A 62 13.04 3.12 -8.14
CA ALA A 62 13.41 4.37 -8.81
C ALA A 62 14.91 4.74 -8.69
N GLU A 63 15.72 3.90 -8.03
CA GLU A 63 17.17 4.05 -7.80
C GLU A 63 18.02 3.02 -8.58
#